data_AF-A0A1U9ZXK6-F1
#
_entry.id   AF-A0A1U9ZXK6-F1
#
_cell.length_a   1.000
_cell.length_b   1.000
_cell.length_c   1.000
_cell.angle_alpha   90.00
_cell.angle_beta   90.00
_cell.angle_gamma   90.00
#
_symmetry.space_group_name_H-M   'P 1'
#
loop_
_entity.id
_entity.type
_entity.pdbx_description
1 polymer ?
#
loop_
_entity_poly.entity_id
_entity_poly.type
_entity_poly.pdbx_seq_one_letter_code
_entity_poly.pdbx_strand_id
1 'polypeptide(L)'
;MAALLADVPDSDLFTRAAALRGRQATGESADALLPEAFALVSATSGRISGRRCTLAELRAGVALFRGAVVELADRTAWPAAVTLAVFLGALEGRGVHLMTGDGAPVTATVCGRLGLTVARLSSDMEPDEKRLAYAADVTVGRIEMFGYDHLTDNLVSGPDERLQREPCRAIVAEADLVMLDQSINDLIVNRDGVRTASISVRACLARYASLAGITATVLTEAAEFAHLYGLSVETVDTAYPTARRDHPDLLYGTTEAKLNGLLEAIAGHHAAARPVLVITDSTEITERLADLLAGRGLPAARPHEERPLALAGRPATVTLLTQPAVEGEVALGGDLEWLAHEHVRASGLDPAVTSGDVWDEAVAAARRELLPTWTADRDRVIEAGGLVVLGAEYPGTRRLEARLRATAGARGDTQLFVALDEGWLRHPYAEWLRRLVLGRITEPLQGPLLARAVERAKRQCEVRIRGYRGRMAAYDTIVSAIRERMHAERRAMVEAAEPLGAVLAFTGGEHVPPGKVGTRALRLIAQEVIDEQWTACLAELTTMRDDYASEEHTREAVPAFREKAEAAYSTMRERAAQALTHRLRGTGGHWYLPSGDPPPWKAWR
;
A
#
# COMPACT_ATOMS: atom_id res chain seq x y z
N MET A 1 -8.00 14.03 -31.46
CA MET A 1 -9.26 13.36 -31.10
C MET A 1 -9.96 14.05 -29.94
N ALA A 2 -9.37 14.16 -28.74
CA ALA A 2 -10.01 14.80 -27.58
C ALA A 2 -10.56 16.23 -27.86
N ALA A 3 -9.88 17.02 -28.70
CA ALA A 3 -10.37 18.33 -29.12
C ALA A 3 -11.70 18.30 -29.87
N LEU A 4 -11.95 17.25 -30.65
CA LEU A 4 -13.20 17.05 -31.39
C LEU A 4 -14.35 16.59 -30.49
N LEU A 5 -14.05 16.19 -29.25
CA LEU A 5 -15.02 15.73 -28.26
C LEU A 5 -15.35 16.80 -27.22
N ALA A 6 -14.73 17.99 -27.29
CA ALA A 6 -14.87 19.03 -26.27
C ALA A 6 -16.34 19.46 -26.08
N ASP A 7 -17.05 19.66 -27.19
CA ASP A 7 -18.42 20.21 -27.20
C ASP A 7 -19.52 19.14 -27.37
N VAL A 8 -19.16 17.87 -27.28
CA VAL A 8 -20.08 16.73 -27.48
C VAL A 8 -20.91 16.47 -26.21
N PRO A 9 -22.24 16.26 -26.24
CA PRO A 9 -23.03 16.01 -25.03
C PRO A 9 -22.50 14.84 -24.17
N ASP A 10 -22.73 14.87 -22.84
CA ASP A 10 -22.31 13.78 -21.93
C ASP A 10 -22.93 12.43 -22.33
N SER A 11 -24.18 12.44 -22.83
CA SER A 11 -24.86 11.24 -23.37
C SER A 11 -24.10 10.60 -24.54
N ASP A 12 -23.46 11.41 -25.37
CA ASP A 12 -22.73 10.94 -26.53
C ASP A 12 -21.35 10.38 -26.13
N LEU A 13 -20.70 10.99 -25.12
CA LEU A 13 -19.47 10.43 -24.54
C LEU A 13 -19.74 9.05 -23.91
N PHE A 14 -20.84 8.92 -23.16
CA PHE A 14 -21.30 7.65 -22.61
C PHE A 14 -21.55 6.62 -23.73
N THR A 15 -22.28 7.00 -24.78
CA THR A 15 -22.59 6.11 -25.91
C THR A 15 -21.32 5.62 -26.61
N ARG A 16 -20.33 6.49 -26.80
CA ARG A 16 -19.03 6.13 -27.38
C ARG A 16 -18.23 5.20 -26.48
N ALA A 17 -18.23 5.44 -25.16
CA ALA A 17 -17.58 4.54 -24.20
C ALA A 17 -18.23 3.14 -24.20
N ALA A 18 -19.56 3.08 -24.24
CA ALA A 18 -20.29 1.82 -24.37
C ALA A 18 -19.94 1.08 -25.67
N ALA A 19 -19.77 1.80 -26.79
CA ALA A 19 -19.33 1.22 -28.06
C ALA A 19 -17.92 0.62 -27.98
N LEU A 20 -16.98 1.26 -27.25
CA LEU A 20 -15.65 0.68 -27.02
C LEU A 20 -15.73 -0.63 -26.23
N ARG A 21 -16.56 -0.69 -25.18
CA ARG A 21 -16.79 -1.92 -24.41
C ARG A 21 -17.35 -3.04 -25.28
N GLY A 22 -18.30 -2.72 -26.16
CA GLY A 22 -18.84 -3.67 -27.15
C GLY A 22 -17.78 -4.20 -28.12
N ARG A 23 -16.92 -3.31 -28.64
CA ARG A 23 -15.81 -3.68 -29.54
C ARG A 23 -14.76 -4.55 -28.86
N GLN A 24 -14.39 -4.23 -27.63
CA GLN A 24 -13.50 -5.06 -26.81
C GLN A 24 -14.10 -6.47 -26.60
N ALA A 25 -15.40 -6.56 -26.31
CA ALA A 25 -16.09 -7.85 -26.16
C ALA A 25 -16.13 -8.68 -27.47
N THR A 26 -16.09 -8.03 -28.64
CA THR A 26 -15.97 -8.70 -29.95
C THR A 26 -14.53 -9.08 -30.33
N GLY A 27 -13.54 -8.81 -29.47
CA GLY A 27 -12.15 -9.22 -29.65
C GLY A 27 -11.23 -8.18 -30.29
N GLU A 28 -11.65 -6.92 -30.42
CA GLU A 28 -10.72 -5.85 -30.79
C GLU A 28 -9.65 -5.66 -29.70
N SER A 29 -8.40 -5.41 -30.10
CA SER A 29 -7.31 -5.30 -29.13
C SER A 29 -7.35 -3.96 -28.38
N ALA A 30 -6.92 -3.98 -27.12
CA ALA A 30 -6.87 -2.77 -26.31
C ALA A 30 -5.94 -1.69 -26.90
N ASP A 31 -4.87 -2.09 -27.59
CA ASP A 31 -3.99 -1.17 -28.31
C ASP A 31 -4.71 -0.42 -29.45
N ALA A 32 -5.65 -1.07 -30.14
CA ALA A 32 -6.45 -0.42 -31.18
C ALA A 32 -7.48 0.55 -30.59
N LEU A 33 -8.02 0.24 -29.42
CA LEU A 33 -8.97 1.10 -28.70
C LEU A 33 -8.29 2.29 -27.98
N LEU A 34 -7.00 2.18 -27.67
CA LEU A 34 -6.26 3.12 -26.84
C LEU A 34 -6.43 4.60 -27.25
N PRO A 35 -6.27 5.01 -28.53
CA PRO A 35 -6.39 6.42 -28.90
C PRO A 35 -7.79 7.00 -28.63
N GLU A 36 -8.84 6.20 -28.86
CA GLU A 36 -10.23 6.62 -28.66
C GLU A 36 -10.60 6.62 -27.18
N ALA A 37 -10.21 5.57 -26.44
CA ALA A 37 -10.40 5.48 -24.99
C ALA A 37 -9.74 6.66 -24.26
N PHE A 38 -8.48 6.97 -24.61
CA PHE A 38 -7.74 8.07 -24.00
C PHE A 38 -8.34 9.43 -24.37
N ALA A 39 -8.86 9.58 -25.60
CA ALA A 39 -9.55 10.79 -26.01
C ALA A 39 -10.84 11.04 -25.21
N LEU A 40 -11.62 10.00 -24.94
CA LEU A 40 -12.83 10.08 -24.11
C LEU A 40 -12.50 10.48 -22.67
N VAL A 41 -11.55 9.77 -22.03
CA VAL A 41 -11.10 10.09 -20.68
C VAL A 41 -10.57 11.51 -20.59
N SER A 42 -9.75 11.93 -21.56
CA SER A 42 -9.19 13.29 -21.60
C SER A 42 -10.25 14.38 -21.77
N ALA A 43 -11.27 14.13 -22.60
CA ALA A 43 -12.39 15.05 -22.77
C ALA A 43 -13.25 15.15 -21.50
N THR A 44 -13.61 14.02 -20.89
CA THR A 44 -14.41 13.97 -19.66
C THR A 44 -13.65 14.60 -18.49
N SER A 45 -12.37 14.26 -18.32
CA SER A 45 -11.51 14.85 -17.29
C SER A 45 -11.35 16.36 -17.48
N GLY A 46 -11.27 16.84 -18.73
CA GLY A 46 -11.20 18.27 -19.04
C GLY A 46 -12.45 19.07 -18.71
N ARG A 47 -13.62 18.44 -18.70
CA ARG A 47 -14.88 19.08 -18.24
C ARG A 47 -14.92 19.27 -16.73
N ILE A 48 -14.27 18.39 -16.00
CA ILE A 48 -14.23 18.41 -14.53
C ILE A 48 -13.12 19.33 -14.03
N SER A 49 -11.92 19.19 -14.60
CA SER A 49 -10.71 19.90 -14.15
C SER A 49 -10.44 21.21 -14.88
N GLY A 50 -11.19 21.52 -15.96
CA GLY A 50 -10.99 22.70 -16.79
C GLY A 50 -9.81 22.61 -17.78
N ARG A 51 -9.02 21.52 -17.76
CA ARG A 51 -7.94 21.28 -18.73
C ARG A 51 -7.93 19.85 -19.24
N ARG A 52 -7.58 19.66 -20.51
CA ARG A 52 -7.34 18.31 -21.05
C ARG A 52 -6.07 17.71 -20.48
N CYS A 53 -5.97 16.38 -20.59
CA CYS A 53 -4.73 15.67 -20.28
C CYS A 53 -3.57 16.23 -21.10
N THR A 54 -2.46 16.47 -20.43
CA THR A 54 -1.17 16.84 -20.99
C THR A 54 -0.51 15.65 -21.69
N LEU A 55 0.52 15.91 -22.48
CA LEU A 55 1.30 14.84 -23.11
C LEU A 55 1.98 13.92 -22.08
N ALA A 56 2.43 14.48 -20.95
CA ALA A 56 3.02 13.71 -19.86
C ALA A 56 1.99 12.73 -19.27
N GLU A 57 0.78 13.21 -18.93
CA GLU A 57 -0.30 12.36 -18.41
C GLU A 57 -0.70 11.25 -19.40
N LEU A 58 -0.76 11.56 -20.69
CA LEU A 58 -1.04 10.57 -21.73
C LEU A 58 0.07 9.51 -21.82
N ARG A 59 1.34 9.90 -21.84
CA ARG A 59 2.48 8.96 -21.88
C ARG A 59 2.52 8.07 -20.64
N ALA A 60 2.33 8.67 -19.46
CA ALA A 60 2.23 7.94 -18.21
C ALA A 60 1.07 6.92 -18.24
N GLY A 61 -0.11 7.32 -18.72
CA GLY A 61 -1.24 6.41 -18.88
C GLY A 61 -0.96 5.22 -19.80
N VAL A 62 -0.24 5.43 -20.92
CA VAL A 62 0.16 4.33 -21.83
C VAL A 62 1.13 3.37 -21.14
N ALA A 63 2.16 3.90 -20.47
CA ALA A 63 3.16 3.10 -19.77
C ALA A 63 2.53 2.27 -18.64
N LEU A 64 1.64 2.89 -17.84
CA LEU A 64 0.85 2.20 -16.82
C LEU A 64 -0.01 1.09 -17.41
N PHE A 65 -0.72 1.36 -18.50
CA PHE A 65 -1.56 0.35 -19.16
C PHE A 65 -0.74 -0.86 -19.66
N ARG A 66 0.52 -0.64 -20.04
CA ARG A 66 1.45 -1.68 -20.52
C ARG A 66 2.16 -2.44 -19.41
N GLY A 67 1.92 -2.13 -18.13
CA GLY A 67 2.55 -2.82 -17.02
C GLY A 67 3.93 -2.29 -16.65
N ALA A 68 4.18 -0.98 -16.84
CA ALA A 68 5.40 -0.33 -16.35
C ALA A 68 5.18 0.33 -14.98
N VAL A 69 6.28 0.58 -14.26
CA VAL A 69 6.33 1.53 -13.15
C VAL A 69 6.70 2.90 -13.72
N VAL A 70 5.84 3.89 -13.55
CA VAL A 70 6.04 5.23 -14.09
C VAL A 70 6.54 6.17 -13.01
N GLU A 71 7.72 6.74 -13.22
CA GLU A 71 8.17 7.91 -12.47
C GLU A 71 7.57 9.18 -13.06
N LEU A 72 6.68 9.80 -12.31
CA LEU A 72 6.04 11.07 -12.62
C LEU A 72 6.14 11.95 -11.37
N ALA A 73 7.11 12.87 -11.37
CA ALA A 73 7.42 13.68 -10.18
C ALA A 73 6.23 14.53 -9.69
N ASP A 74 5.41 15.05 -10.61
CA ASP A 74 4.22 15.84 -10.31
C ASP A 74 3.05 14.93 -9.92
N ARG A 75 2.75 14.86 -8.62
CA ARG A 75 1.67 14.02 -8.10
C ARG A 75 0.29 14.52 -8.52
N THR A 76 0.15 15.81 -8.84
CA THR A 76 -1.13 16.37 -9.31
C THR A 76 -1.56 15.81 -10.67
N ALA A 77 -0.61 15.26 -11.44
CA ALA A 77 -0.85 14.63 -12.73
C ALA A 77 -1.25 13.13 -12.61
N TRP A 78 -1.03 12.50 -11.45
CA TRP A 78 -1.28 11.06 -11.28
C TRP A 78 -2.75 10.67 -11.47
N PRO A 79 -3.75 11.38 -10.90
CA PRO A 79 -5.14 10.95 -11.05
C PRO A 79 -5.57 10.85 -12.51
N ALA A 80 -5.14 11.79 -13.37
CA ALA A 80 -5.44 11.75 -14.80
C ALA A 80 -4.71 10.58 -15.51
N ALA A 81 -3.42 10.39 -15.25
CA ALA A 81 -2.62 9.30 -15.83
C ALA A 81 -3.17 7.92 -15.43
N VAL A 82 -3.50 7.73 -14.16
CA VAL A 82 -4.10 6.51 -13.62
C VAL A 82 -5.47 6.26 -14.23
N THR A 83 -6.33 7.28 -14.30
CA THR A 83 -7.69 7.15 -14.88
C THR A 83 -7.63 6.65 -16.33
N LEU A 84 -6.67 7.13 -17.13
CA LEU A 84 -6.48 6.68 -18.51
C LEU A 84 -6.20 5.16 -18.59
N ALA A 85 -5.28 4.68 -17.76
CA ALA A 85 -4.90 3.26 -17.72
C ALA A 85 -6.01 2.37 -17.13
N VAL A 86 -6.66 2.83 -16.06
CA VAL A 86 -7.78 2.14 -15.41
C VAL A 86 -8.95 1.98 -16.37
N PHE A 87 -9.37 3.06 -17.03
CA PHE A 87 -10.51 3.04 -17.95
C PHE A 87 -10.29 2.03 -19.08
N LEU A 88 -9.13 2.07 -19.75
CA LEU A 88 -8.81 1.14 -20.82
C LEU A 88 -8.72 -0.32 -20.33
N GLY A 89 -8.12 -0.55 -19.15
CA GLY A 89 -8.07 -1.88 -18.55
C GLY A 89 -9.44 -2.44 -18.16
N ALA A 90 -10.34 -1.59 -17.71
CA ALA A 90 -11.68 -1.98 -17.28
C ALA A 90 -12.62 -2.36 -18.45
N LEU A 91 -12.32 -1.93 -19.69
CA LEU A 91 -13.09 -2.31 -20.88
C LEU A 91 -13.10 -3.83 -21.12
N GLU A 92 -12.11 -4.56 -20.61
CA GLU A 92 -12.04 -6.02 -20.69
C GLU A 92 -13.11 -6.72 -19.84
N GLY A 93 -13.70 -6.03 -18.85
CA GLY A 93 -14.75 -6.57 -17.99
C GLY A 93 -14.27 -7.60 -16.95
N ARG A 94 -12.95 -7.78 -16.78
CA ARG A 94 -12.36 -8.67 -15.76
C ARG A 94 -12.07 -7.98 -14.42
N GLY A 95 -12.34 -6.68 -14.32
CA GLY A 95 -12.07 -5.86 -13.13
C GLY A 95 -10.64 -5.31 -13.08
N VAL A 96 -10.50 -4.10 -12.52
CA VAL A 96 -9.21 -3.46 -12.25
C VAL A 96 -9.12 -3.07 -10.78
N HIS A 97 -8.06 -3.48 -10.10
CA HIS A 97 -7.78 -3.04 -8.73
C HIS A 97 -6.86 -1.82 -8.75
N LEU A 98 -7.34 -0.69 -8.24
CA LEU A 98 -6.54 0.51 -8.03
C LEU A 98 -6.14 0.61 -6.56
N MET A 99 -4.86 0.42 -6.29
CA MET A 99 -4.31 0.44 -4.94
C MET A 99 -3.84 1.85 -4.58
N THR A 100 -4.57 2.53 -3.71
CA THR A 100 -4.30 3.91 -3.29
C THR A 100 -4.99 4.24 -1.95
N GLY A 101 -4.37 5.12 -1.15
CA GLY A 101 -4.94 5.64 0.09
C GLY A 101 -5.95 6.77 -0.09
N ASP A 102 -5.92 7.48 -1.23
CA ASP A 102 -6.75 8.67 -1.49
C ASP A 102 -8.21 8.36 -1.91
N GLY A 103 -8.53 7.09 -2.18
CA GLY A 103 -9.85 6.66 -2.64
C GLY A 103 -10.18 7.01 -4.10
N ALA A 104 -9.25 7.58 -4.86
CA ALA A 104 -9.35 7.87 -6.30
C ALA A 104 -10.63 8.59 -6.78
N PRO A 105 -11.03 9.74 -6.19
CA PRO A 105 -12.29 10.42 -6.53
C PRO A 105 -12.37 10.87 -8.00
N VAL A 106 -11.25 11.26 -8.60
CA VAL A 106 -11.18 11.63 -10.03
C VAL A 106 -11.49 10.43 -10.90
N THR A 107 -10.86 9.28 -10.62
CA THR A 107 -11.09 8.03 -11.34
C THR A 107 -12.54 7.61 -11.25
N ALA A 108 -13.12 7.63 -10.04
CA ALA A 108 -14.53 7.29 -9.80
C ALA A 108 -15.47 8.19 -10.62
N THR A 109 -15.26 9.51 -10.59
CA THR A 109 -16.10 10.48 -11.30
C THR A 109 -16.01 10.30 -12.82
N VAL A 110 -14.79 10.21 -13.36
CA VAL A 110 -14.58 10.10 -14.82
C VAL A 110 -15.09 8.77 -15.35
N CYS A 111 -14.76 7.66 -14.68
CA CYS A 111 -15.21 6.33 -15.09
C CYS A 111 -16.74 6.20 -14.99
N GLY A 112 -17.35 6.73 -13.92
CA GLY A 112 -18.81 6.78 -13.76
C GLY A 112 -19.50 7.52 -14.90
N ARG A 113 -19.00 8.71 -15.28
CA ARG A 113 -19.53 9.46 -16.44
C ARG A 113 -19.38 8.73 -17.77
N LEU A 114 -18.39 7.85 -17.88
CA LEU A 114 -18.15 7.00 -19.07
C LEU A 114 -18.82 5.62 -18.96
N GLY A 115 -19.67 5.40 -17.95
CA GLY A 115 -20.50 4.19 -17.81
C GLY A 115 -19.81 2.98 -17.19
N LEU A 116 -18.70 3.18 -16.49
CA LEU A 116 -18.06 2.15 -15.68
C LEU A 116 -18.46 2.30 -14.21
N THR A 117 -18.60 1.17 -13.53
CA THR A 117 -18.84 1.10 -12.09
C THR A 117 -17.53 1.16 -11.33
N VAL A 118 -17.45 2.02 -10.31
CA VAL A 118 -16.27 2.15 -9.42
C VAL A 118 -16.72 2.01 -7.98
N ALA A 119 -16.10 1.11 -7.23
CA ALA A 119 -16.39 0.89 -5.82
C ALA A 119 -15.13 1.06 -4.98
N ARG A 120 -15.27 1.67 -3.79
CA ARG A 120 -14.18 1.86 -2.82
C ARG A 120 -14.35 0.87 -1.67
N LEU A 121 -13.30 0.15 -1.32
CA LEU A 121 -13.27 -0.70 -0.14
C LEU A 121 -13.07 0.13 1.13
N SER A 122 -13.76 -0.27 2.19
CA SER A 122 -13.59 0.24 3.54
C SER A 122 -13.51 -0.91 4.55
N SER A 123 -12.92 -0.65 5.72
CA SER A 123 -12.68 -1.66 6.76
C SER A 123 -13.94 -2.12 7.49
N ASP A 124 -14.96 -1.27 7.51
CA ASP A 124 -16.28 -1.47 8.12
C ASP A 124 -17.29 -2.17 7.20
N MET A 125 -16.92 -2.46 5.95
CA MET A 125 -17.81 -3.12 5.00
C MET A 125 -18.10 -4.56 5.39
N GLU A 126 -19.38 -4.91 5.34
CA GLU A 126 -19.84 -6.28 5.50
C GLU A 126 -19.45 -7.15 4.27
N PRO A 127 -19.37 -8.49 4.42
CA PRO A 127 -18.98 -9.39 3.32
C PRO A 127 -19.79 -9.20 2.03
N ASP A 128 -21.09 -8.94 2.15
CA ASP A 128 -22.01 -8.74 1.02
C ASP A 128 -21.71 -7.45 0.25
N GLU A 129 -21.37 -6.38 0.97
CA GLU A 129 -20.96 -5.10 0.41
C GLU A 129 -19.61 -5.22 -0.30
N LYS A 130 -18.66 -5.95 0.29
CA LYS A 130 -17.38 -6.25 -0.34
C LYS A 130 -17.56 -7.05 -1.64
N ARG A 131 -18.42 -8.07 -1.65
CA ARG A 131 -18.75 -8.83 -2.87
C ARG A 131 -19.30 -7.92 -3.97
N LEU A 132 -20.18 -6.98 -3.64
CA LEU A 132 -20.67 -5.97 -4.58
C LEU A 132 -19.55 -5.01 -5.04
N ALA A 133 -18.66 -4.61 -4.14
CA ALA A 133 -17.53 -3.74 -4.47
C ALA A 133 -16.54 -4.42 -5.44
N TYR A 134 -16.16 -5.68 -5.18
CA TYR A 134 -15.38 -6.49 -6.12
C TYR A 134 -16.14 -6.83 -7.40
N ALA A 135 -17.48 -6.66 -7.41
CA ALA A 135 -18.28 -6.83 -8.60
C ALA A 135 -18.20 -5.64 -9.59
N ALA A 136 -17.67 -4.50 -9.16
CA ALA A 136 -17.49 -3.33 -10.00
C ALA A 136 -16.47 -3.55 -11.13
N ASP A 137 -16.47 -2.65 -12.13
CA ASP A 137 -15.46 -2.62 -13.19
C ASP A 137 -14.10 -2.16 -12.63
N VAL A 138 -14.13 -1.31 -11.60
CA VAL A 138 -12.94 -0.83 -10.87
C VAL A 138 -13.16 -0.92 -9.36
N THR A 139 -12.22 -1.53 -8.65
CA THR A 139 -12.21 -1.60 -7.19
C THR A 139 -11.04 -0.79 -6.65
N VAL A 140 -11.31 0.16 -5.77
CA VAL A 140 -10.31 1.06 -5.17
C VAL A 140 -10.11 0.70 -3.71
N GLY A 141 -8.87 0.58 -3.25
CA GLY A 141 -8.58 0.31 -1.84
C GLY A 141 -7.09 0.36 -1.53
N ARG A 142 -6.72 0.17 -0.27
CA ARG A 142 -5.31 -0.01 0.11
C ARG A 142 -4.87 -1.46 -0.08
N ILE A 143 -3.57 -1.70 -0.22
CA ILE A 143 -3.02 -3.05 -0.43
C ILE A 143 -3.41 -4.02 0.69
N GLU A 144 -3.48 -3.53 1.93
CA GLU A 144 -3.84 -4.32 3.10
C GLU A 144 -5.24 -4.92 2.95
N MET A 145 -6.20 -4.13 2.43
CA MET A 145 -7.58 -4.59 2.22
C MET A 145 -7.63 -5.76 1.23
N PHE A 146 -6.97 -5.60 0.08
CA PHE A 146 -6.87 -6.66 -0.92
C PHE A 146 -6.14 -7.91 -0.39
N GLY A 147 -5.13 -7.73 0.47
CA GLY A 147 -4.44 -8.87 1.07
C GLY A 147 -5.26 -9.59 2.13
N TYR A 148 -5.92 -8.86 3.04
CA TYR A 148 -6.77 -9.45 4.08
C TYR A 148 -7.97 -10.17 3.50
N ASP A 149 -8.62 -9.59 2.49
CA ASP A 149 -9.76 -10.23 1.81
C ASP A 149 -9.30 -11.51 1.08
N HIS A 150 -8.09 -11.53 0.51
CA HIS A 150 -7.54 -12.75 -0.06
C HIS A 150 -7.23 -13.83 0.98
N LEU A 151 -6.66 -13.44 2.13
CA LEU A 151 -6.44 -14.38 3.22
C LEU A 151 -7.78 -14.95 3.71
N THR A 152 -8.81 -14.11 3.79
CA THR A 152 -10.18 -14.50 4.16
C THR A 152 -10.77 -15.48 3.15
N ASP A 153 -10.64 -15.21 1.85
CA ASP A 153 -11.14 -16.06 0.76
C ASP A 153 -10.51 -17.45 0.72
N ASN A 154 -9.35 -17.65 1.36
CA ASN A 154 -8.74 -18.97 1.47
C ASN A 154 -9.13 -19.71 2.76
N LEU A 155 -9.92 -19.09 3.65
CA LEU A 155 -10.43 -19.67 4.88
C LEU A 155 -11.94 -19.98 4.84
N VAL A 156 -12.65 -19.55 3.79
CA VAL A 156 -14.10 -19.81 3.62
C VAL A 156 -14.42 -21.28 3.31
N SER A 157 -15.69 -21.66 3.45
CA SER A 157 -16.14 -23.06 3.31
C SER A 157 -16.59 -23.40 1.89
N GLY A 158 -16.68 -22.41 1.01
CA GLY A 158 -17.17 -22.57 -0.36
C GLY A 158 -16.90 -21.36 -1.23
N PRO A 159 -17.00 -21.51 -2.57
CA PRO A 159 -16.74 -20.43 -3.51
C PRO A 159 -17.73 -19.26 -3.39
N ASP A 160 -18.98 -19.52 -2.98
CA ASP A 160 -20.02 -18.49 -2.85
C ASP A 160 -19.77 -17.51 -1.69
N GLU A 161 -18.91 -17.88 -0.75
CA GLU A 161 -18.50 -17.05 0.39
C GLU A 161 -17.29 -16.15 0.06
N ARG A 162 -16.67 -16.31 -1.11
CA ARG A 162 -15.52 -15.51 -1.51
C ARG A 162 -15.90 -14.08 -1.86
N LEU A 163 -15.02 -13.16 -1.50
CA LEU A 163 -15.14 -11.74 -1.73
C LEU A 163 -14.55 -11.37 -3.09
N GLN A 164 -13.33 -11.82 -3.40
CA GLN A 164 -12.58 -11.38 -4.57
C GLN A 164 -12.95 -12.17 -5.83
N ARG A 165 -12.91 -11.46 -6.96
CA ARG A 165 -12.76 -12.06 -8.28
C ARG A 165 -11.30 -12.49 -8.52
N GLU A 166 -11.07 -13.14 -9.65
CA GLU A 166 -9.71 -13.46 -10.09
C GLU A 166 -8.87 -12.18 -10.28
N PRO A 167 -7.68 -12.07 -9.66
CA PRO A 167 -6.84 -10.88 -9.72
C PRO A 167 -6.23 -10.69 -11.12
N CYS A 168 -6.89 -9.91 -11.96
CA CYS A 168 -6.46 -9.73 -13.35
C CYS A 168 -5.46 -8.58 -13.53
N ARG A 169 -5.78 -7.38 -13.02
CA ARG A 169 -4.96 -6.18 -13.20
C ARG A 169 -4.93 -5.32 -11.94
N ALA A 170 -3.73 -4.90 -11.55
CA ALA A 170 -3.51 -3.94 -10.48
C ALA A 170 -2.68 -2.73 -10.94
N ILE A 171 -3.07 -1.54 -10.49
CA ILE A 171 -2.27 -0.33 -10.60
C ILE A 171 -2.01 0.17 -9.17
N VAL A 172 -0.74 0.31 -8.82
CA VAL A 172 -0.29 0.71 -7.48
C VAL A 172 0.14 2.17 -7.48
N ALA A 173 -0.59 3.02 -6.76
CA ALA A 173 -0.11 4.36 -6.45
C ALA A 173 0.97 4.29 -5.37
N GLU A 174 1.96 5.19 -5.46
CA GLU A 174 3.15 5.15 -4.58
C GLU A 174 3.88 3.81 -4.63
N ALA A 175 4.14 3.35 -5.86
CA ALA A 175 4.72 2.04 -6.13
C ALA A 175 6.04 1.78 -5.39
N ASP A 176 6.86 2.80 -5.17
CA ASP A 176 8.08 2.71 -4.37
C ASP A 176 7.80 2.30 -2.91
N LEU A 177 6.79 2.89 -2.30
CA LEU A 177 6.40 2.57 -0.93
C LEU A 177 5.83 1.16 -0.86
N VAL A 178 4.78 0.90 -1.64
CA VAL A 178 4.01 -0.33 -1.51
C VAL A 178 4.84 -1.52 -2.03
N MET A 179 5.49 -1.37 -3.18
CA MET A 179 6.16 -2.47 -3.84
C MET A 179 7.59 -2.67 -3.37
N LEU A 180 8.27 -1.69 -2.75
CA LEU A 180 9.65 -1.87 -2.27
C LEU A 180 9.78 -1.73 -0.76
N ASP A 181 9.26 -0.66 -0.16
CA ASP A 181 9.39 -0.46 1.29
C ASP A 181 8.53 -1.42 2.11
N GLN A 182 7.26 -1.58 1.72
CA GLN A 182 6.31 -2.46 2.40
C GLN A 182 6.38 -3.91 1.87
N SER A 183 7.19 -4.19 0.86
CA SER A 183 7.20 -5.48 0.16
C SER A 183 7.41 -6.68 1.07
N ILE A 184 8.21 -6.48 2.13
CA ILE A 184 8.58 -7.49 3.12
C ILE A 184 7.58 -7.60 4.27
N ASN A 185 6.65 -6.65 4.39
CA ASN A 185 5.65 -6.66 5.45
C ASN A 185 4.67 -7.80 5.19
N ASP A 186 4.41 -8.58 6.24
CA ASP A 186 3.36 -9.60 6.21
C ASP A 186 2.02 -8.99 6.59
N LEU A 187 1.01 -9.24 5.76
CA LEU A 187 -0.39 -9.10 6.09
C LEU A 187 -0.82 -10.37 6.83
N ILE A 188 -1.43 -10.21 8.00
CA ILE A 188 -1.69 -11.30 8.94
C ILE A 188 -3.15 -11.31 9.38
N VAL A 189 -3.79 -12.48 9.31
CA VAL A 189 -5.11 -12.70 9.91
C VAL A 189 -4.95 -13.53 11.19
N ASN A 190 -5.41 -12.97 12.30
CA ASN A 190 -5.44 -13.63 13.59
C ASN A 190 -6.89 -14.06 13.92
N ARG A 191 -7.08 -15.28 14.43
CA ARG A 191 -8.33 -15.73 15.05
C ARG A 191 -8.02 -16.18 16.47
N ASP A 192 -8.78 -15.70 17.45
CA ASP A 192 -8.60 -16.01 18.88
C ASP A 192 -7.15 -15.82 19.39
N GLY A 193 -6.45 -14.79 18.87
CA GLY A 193 -5.06 -14.49 19.23
C GLY A 193 -4.00 -15.35 18.53
N VAL A 194 -4.41 -16.27 17.64
CA VAL A 194 -3.51 -17.15 16.88
C VAL A 194 -3.42 -16.71 15.42
N ARG A 195 -2.19 -16.67 14.89
CA ARG A 195 -1.92 -16.36 13.47
C ARG A 195 -2.42 -17.48 12.56
N THR A 196 -3.55 -17.28 11.90
CA THR A 196 -4.19 -18.30 11.05
C THR A 196 -3.77 -18.24 9.58
N ALA A 197 -3.44 -17.05 9.08
CA ALA A 197 -3.01 -16.88 7.71
C ALA A 197 -2.08 -15.67 7.57
N SER A 198 -1.16 -15.74 6.60
CA SER A 198 -0.27 -14.63 6.26
C SER A 198 0.14 -14.61 4.79
N ILE A 199 0.39 -13.40 4.30
CA ILE A 199 0.95 -13.13 2.97
C ILE A 199 1.79 -11.87 3.01
N SER A 200 2.98 -11.90 2.43
CA SER A 200 3.76 -10.68 2.23
C SER A 200 3.05 -9.77 1.22
N VAL A 201 3.25 -8.45 1.33
CA VAL A 201 2.75 -7.49 0.33
C VAL A 201 3.24 -7.87 -1.07
N ARG A 202 4.52 -8.22 -1.22
CA ARG A 202 5.10 -8.66 -2.48
C ARG A 202 4.38 -9.86 -3.07
N ALA A 203 4.14 -10.91 -2.28
CA ALA A 203 3.44 -12.11 -2.74
C ALA A 203 1.97 -11.82 -3.06
N CYS A 204 1.33 -10.89 -2.36
CA CYS A 204 -0.02 -10.45 -2.67
C CYS A 204 -0.08 -9.78 -4.06
N LEU A 205 0.89 -8.92 -4.38
CA LEU A 205 1.01 -8.26 -5.68
C LEU A 205 1.40 -9.22 -6.81
N ALA A 206 2.21 -10.24 -6.52
CA ALA A 206 2.65 -11.24 -7.51
C ALA A 206 1.50 -12.11 -8.06
N ARG A 207 0.31 -12.06 -7.45
CA ARG A 207 -0.89 -12.78 -7.93
C ARG A 207 -1.53 -12.18 -9.17
N TYR A 208 -1.25 -10.91 -9.48
CA TYR A 208 -1.90 -10.22 -10.59
C TYR A 208 -1.24 -10.58 -11.92
N ALA A 209 -2.06 -10.90 -12.92
CA ALA A 209 -1.56 -11.16 -14.28
C ALA A 209 -0.93 -9.91 -14.93
N SER A 210 -1.43 -8.72 -14.58
CA SER A 210 -0.87 -7.43 -14.99
C SER A 210 -0.68 -6.55 -13.77
N LEU A 211 0.54 -6.07 -13.56
CA LEU A 211 0.90 -5.17 -12.47
C LEU A 211 1.58 -3.92 -13.05
N ALA A 212 1.16 -2.75 -12.57
CA ALA A 212 1.77 -1.47 -12.91
C ALA A 212 1.84 -0.60 -11.67
N GLY A 213 2.65 0.46 -11.72
CA GLY A 213 2.80 1.37 -10.59
C GLY A 213 3.10 2.79 -10.99
N ILE A 214 2.73 3.76 -10.17
CA ILE A 214 3.11 5.17 -10.34
C ILE A 214 3.76 5.70 -9.07
N THR A 215 4.74 6.57 -9.22
CA THR A 215 5.57 7.08 -8.14
C THR A 215 6.26 8.38 -8.55
N ALA A 216 6.70 9.17 -7.58
CA ALA A 216 7.38 10.44 -7.82
C ALA A 216 8.89 10.24 -8.03
N THR A 217 9.47 9.13 -7.53
CA THR A 217 10.91 8.97 -7.38
C THR A 217 11.33 7.50 -7.51
N VAL A 218 11.78 7.02 -8.68
CA VAL A 218 12.13 5.59 -8.86
C VAL A 218 13.36 5.27 -9.73
N LEU A 219 13.90 6.19 -10.51
CA LEU A 219 14.96 5.94 -11.51
C LEU A 219 16.18 5.19 -10.96
N THR A 220 16.56 5.42 -9.70
CA THR A 220 17.71 4.73 -9.08
C THR A 220 17.43 3.27 -8.68
N GLU A 221 16.17 2.86 -8.63
CA GLU A 221 15.73 1.54 -8.16
C GLU A 221 15.06 0.68 -9.24
N ALA A 222 15.19 1.05 -10.53
CA ALA A 222 14.66 0.26 -11.64
C ALA A 222 15.12 -1.21 -11.61
N ALA A 223 16.35 -1.45 -11.16
CA ALA A 223 16.88 -2.80 -10.97
C ALA A 223 16.13 -3.60 -9.88
N GLU A 224 15.65 -2.94 -8.82
CA GLU A 224 14.91 -3.61 -7.73
C GLU A 224 13.49 -3.98 -8.21
N PHE A 225 12.80 -3.10 -8.93
CA PHE A 225 11.50 -3.42 -9.55
C PHE A 225 11.60 -4.58 -10.55
N ALA A 226 12.61 -4.54 -11.42
CA ALA A 226 12.86 -5.62 -12.37
C ALA A 226 13.18 -6.95 -11.65
N HIS A 227 13.99 -6.90 -10.59
CA HIS A 227 14.37 -8.09 -9.84
C HIS A 227 13.21 -8.70 -9.04
N LEU A 228 12.39 -7.88 -8.39
CA LEU A 228 11.32 -8.34 -7.50
C LEU A 228 10.00 -8.67 -8.23
N TYR A 229 9.67 -7.92 -9.29
CA TYR A 229 8.38 -7.99 -9.97
C TYR A 229 8.48 -8.19 -11.49
N GLY A 230 9.68 -8.11 -12.09
CA GLY A 230 9.83 -8.17 -13.54
C GLY A 230 9.34 -6.91 -14.27
N LEU A 231 9.15 -5.79 -13.56
CA LEU A 231 8.60 -4.56 -14.12
C LEU A 231 9.70 -3.63 -14.63
N SER A 232 9.48 -3.01 -15.79
CA SER A 232 10.29 -1.90 -16.29
C SER A 232 9.90 -0.59 -15.62
N VAL A 233 10.88 0.32 -15.51
CA VAL A 233 10.64 1.70 -15.06
C VAL A 233 10.70 2.64 -16.26
N GLU A 234 9.72 3.53 -16.37
CA GLU A 234 9.67 4.60 -17.37
C GLU A 234 9.57 5.96 -16.68
N THR A 235 10.43 6.91 -17.06
CA THR A 235 10.38 8.28 -16.55
C THR A 235 9.61 9.18 -17.50
N VAL A 236 8.68 9.94 -16.93
CA VAL A 236 7.91 10.93 -17.67
C VAL A 236 8.14 12.30 -17.05
N ASP A 237 8.89 13.14 -17.77
CA ASP A 237 9.14 14.51 -17.35
C ASP A 237 7.85 15.35 -17.40
N THR A 238 7.60 16.10 -16.34
CA THR A 238 6.62 17.19 -16.36
C THR A 238 7.34 18.52 -16.56
N ALA A 239 6.78 19.40 -17.38
CA ALA A 239 7.43 20.64 -17.80
C ALA A 239 7.51 21.73 -16.69
N TYR A 240 7.31 21.38 -15.42
CA TYR A 240 7.25 22.36 -14.34
C TYR A 240 8.60 22.46 -13.61
N PRO A 241 9.23 23.65 -13.56
CA PRO A 241 10.46 23.84 -12.80
C PRO A 241 10.16 23.85 -11.28
N THR A 242 10.79 22.94 -10.55
CA THR A 242 10.77 22.89 -9.08
C THR A 242 11.54 24.08 -8.50
N ALA A 243 10.94 24.83 -7.58
CA ALA A 243 11.58 25.94 -6.86
C ALA A 243 12.03 25.56 -5.43
N ARG A 244 11.84 24.30 -5.04
CA ARG A 244 12.28 23.70 -3.77
C ARG A 244 13.80 23.84 -3.61
N ARG A 245 14.24 24.14 -2.39
CA ARG A 245 15.66 24.19 -2.03
C ARG A 245 15.99 23.01 -1.14
N ASP A 246 16.83 22.12 -1.65
CA ASP A 246 17.34 20.98 -0.89
C ASP A 246 18.65 21.39 -0.21
N HIS A 247 18.60 21.66 1.09
CA HIS A 247 19.78 22.03 1.87
C HIS A 247 20.65 20.81 2.16
N PRO A 248 21.99 21.00 2.28
CA PRO A 248 22.89 19.95 2.73
C PRO A 248 22.53 19.42 4.12
N ASP A 249 22.81 18.13 4.31
CA ASP A 249 22.57 17.44 5.59
C ASP A 249 23.42 18.03 6.71
N LEU A 250 22.82 18.20 7.90
CA LEU A 250 23.51 18.59 9.12
C LEU A 250 23.93 17.34 9.90
N LEU A 251 25.23 17.18 10.05
CA LEU A 251 25.84 16.05 10.73
C LEU A 251 26.16 16.41 12.18
N TYR A 252 25.74 15.60 13.14
CA TYR A 252 26.02 15.80 14.55
C TYR A 252 26.82 14.64 15.14
N GLY A 253 27.65 14.94 16.14
CA GLY A 253 28.39 13.91 16.86
C GLY A 253 27.48 12.99 17.68
N THR A 254 26.45 13.56 18.31
CA THR A 254 25.53 12.85 19.20
C THR A 254 24.07 13.13 18.87
N THR A 255 23.20 12.17 19.21
CA THR A 255 21.76 12.26 19.03
C THR A 255 21.18 13.43 19.85
N GLU A 256 21.70 13.71 21.04
CA GLU A 256 21.26 14.85 21.85
C GLU A 256 21.60 16.20 21.21
N ALA A 257 22.81 16.36 20.66
CA ALA A 257 23.20 17.58 19.96
C ALA A 257 22.32 17.80 18.72
N LYS A 258 22.07 16.73 17.97
CA LYS A 258 21.15 16.73 16.82
C LYS A 258 19.75 17.19 17.21
N LEU A 259 19.17 16.59 18.26
CA LEU A 259 17.82 16.94 18.72
C LEU A 259 17.73 18.41 19.13
N ASN A 260 18.73 18.94 19.84
CA ASN A 260 18.75 20.36 20.19
C ASN A 260 18.81 21.26 18.95
N GLY A 261 19.68 20.96 17.99
CA GLY A 261 19.75 21.71 16.74
C GLY A 261 18.46 21.64 15.90
N LEU A 262 17.81 20.47 15.88
CA LEU A 262 16.52 20.28 15.23
C LEU A 262 15.42 21.15 15.88
N LEU A 263 15.37 21.17 17.22
CA LEU A 263 14.41 22.00 17.98
C LEU A 263 14.60 23.50 17.72
N GLU A 264 15.85 23.97 17.63
CA GLU A 264 16.17 25.35 17.27
C GLU A 264 15.71 25.69 15.84
N ALA A 265 15.94 24.79 14.88
CA ALA A 265 15.49 24.97 13.50
C ALA A 265 13.95 25.04 13.41
N ILE A 266 13.24 24.13 14.11
CA ILE A 266 11.77 24.14 14.18
C ILE A 266 11.27 25.48 14.76
N ALA A 267 11.83 25.90 15.89
CA ALA A 267 11.43 27.15 16.55
C ALA A 267 11.66 28.38 15.64
N GLY A 268 12.79 28.43 14.92
CA GLY A 268 13.10 29.50 13.99
C GLY A 268 12.12 29.59 12.83
N HIS A 269 11.78 28.45 12.20
CA HIS A 269 10.82 28.41 11.10
C HIS A 269 9.39 28.69 11.56
N HIS A 270 8.97 28.14 12.70
CA HIS A 270 7.67 28.42 13.30
C HIS A 270 7.51 29.91 13.63
N ALA A 271 8.54 30.55 14.19
CA ALA A 271 8.53 32.00 14.46
C ALA A 271 8.42 32.85 13.19
N ALA A 272 8.93 32.36 12.05
CA ALA A 272 8.77 32.96 10.73
C ALA A 272 7.43 32.63 10.05
N ALA A 273 6.48 32.06 10.80
CA ALA A 273 5.17 31.59 10.32
C ALA A 273 5.24 30.53 9.20
N ARG A 274 6.38 29.86 9.03
CA ARG A 274 6.51 28.74 8.09
C ARG A 274 5.97 27.46 8.72
N PRO A 275 5.16 26.67 8.01
CA PRO A 275 4.83 25.32 8.45
C PRO A 275 6.08 24.45 8.44
N VAL A 276 6.20 23.60 9.46
CA VAL A 276 7.30 22.66 9.63
C VAL A 276 6.76 21.25 9.76
N LEU A 277 7.18 20.39 8.84
CA LEU A 277 6.91 18.96 8.88
C LEU A 277 8.19 18.22 9.25
N VAL A 278 8.17 17.50 10.37
CA VAL A 278 9.31 16.69 10.81
C VAL A 278 9.00 15.22 10.59
N ILE A 279 9.89 14.51 9.90
CA ILE A 279 9.76 13.09 9.61
C ILE A 279 10.85 12.31 10.36
N THR A 280 10.43 11.33 11.14
CA THR A 280 11.26 10.43 11.96
C THR A 280 11.20 9.00 11.42
N ASP A 281 12.08 8.11 11.90
CA ASP A 281 12.04 6.68 11.54
C ASP A 281 11.28 5.81 12.56
N SER A 282 11.00 6.34 13.76
CA SER A 282 10.46 5.57 14.87
C SER A 282 9.45 6.36 15.72
N THR A 283 8.44 5.66 16.21
CA THR A 283 7.43 6.22 17.10
C THR A 283 8.05 6.75 18.40
N GLU A 284 9.06 6.06 18.94
CA GLU A 284 9.76 6.49 20.16
C GLU A 284 10.38 7.88 20.02
N ILE A 285 11.12 8.12 18.92
CA ILE A 285 11.76 9.41 18.67
C ILE A 285 10.70 10.48 18.38
N THR A 286 9.61 10.11 17.73
CA THR A 286 8.48 11.00 17.45
C THR A 286 7.84 11.52 18.73
N GLU A 287 7.51 10.62 19.65
CA GLU A 287 6.92 10.96 20.95
C GLU A 287 7.90 11.77 21.79
N ARG A 288 9.19 11.38 21.82
CA ARG A 288 10.23 12.15 22.50
C ARG A 288 10.35 13.57 21.94
N LEU A 289 10.30 13.74 20.62
CA LEU A 289 10.34 15.06 19.98
C LEU A 289 9.08 15.87 20.30
N ALA A 290 7.91 15.25 20.31
CA ALA A 290 6.66 15.89 20.70
C ALA A 290 6.72 16.47 22.12
N ASP A 291 7.24 15.69 23.07
CA ASP A 291 7.40 16.13 24.47
C ASP A 291 8.41 17.29 24.59
N LEU A 292 9.52 17.22 23.87
CA LEU A 292 10.54 18.28 23.84
C LEU A 292 10.05 19.59 23.20
N LEU A 293 9.16 19.50 22.22
CA LEU A 293 8.51 20.63 21.57
C LEU A 293 7.43 21.24 22.47
N ALA A 294 6.60 20.40 23.11
CA ALA A 294 5.60 20.84 24.08
C ALA A 294 6.24 21.59 25.27
N GLY A 295 7.38 21.09 25.77
CA GLY A 295 8.17 21.78 26.81
C GLY A 295 8.70 23.16 26.40
N ARG A 296 8.73 23.48 25.10
CA ARG A 296 9.11 24.80 24.55
C ARG A 296 7.90 25.66 24.14
N GLY A 297 6.67 25.21 24.40
CA GLY A 297 5.45 25.91 24.00
C GLY A 297 5.16 25.83 22.49
N LEU A 298 5.70 24.82 21.81
CA LEU A 298 5.46 24.55 20.39
C LEU A 298 4.68 23.23 20.24
N PRO A 299 3.36 23.19 20.50
CA PRO A 299 2.59 21.97 20.34
C PRO A 299 2.66 21.50 18.88
N ALA A 300 2.87 20.19 18.68
CA ALA A 300 2.94 19.60 17.35
C ALA A 300 1.84 18.55 17.17
N ALA A 301 1.24 18.53 15.97
CA ALA A 301 0.29 17.49 15.58
C ALA A 301 1.02 16.14 15.47
N ARG A 302 0.43 15.08 16.04
CA ARG A 302 1.04 13.75 16.17
C ARG A 302 0.59 12.79 15.07
N PRO A 303 1.37 11.74 14.74
CA PRO A 303 1.05 10.81 13.65
C PRO A 303 -0.26 10.02 13.81
N HIS A 304 -0.73 9.83 15.05
CA HIS A 304 -1.94 9.07 15.37
C HIS A 304 -3.23 9.90 15.30
N GLU A 305 -3.14 11.20 15.00
CA GLU A 305 -4.31 12.05 14.78
C GLU A 305 -5.02 11.70 13.46
N GLU A 306 -6.32 11.95 13.40
CA GLU A 306 -7.15 11.66 12.23
C GLU A 306 -6.79 12.64 11.09
N ARG A 307 -5.84 12.23 10.22
CA ARG A 307 -5.23 13.02 9.11
C ARG A 307 -4.23 14.10 9.54
N PRO A 308 -3.02 13.73 10.01
CA PRO A 308 -2.02 14.68 10.50
C PRO A 308 -1.55 15.69 9.44
N LEU A 309 -1.68 15.35 8.14
CA LEU A 309 -1.29 16.22 7.04
C LEU A 309 -2.31 17.30 6.66
N ALA A 310 -3.58 17.15 7.05
CA ALA A 310 -4.65 18.05 6.59
C ALA A 310 -4.41 19.51 7.05
N LEU A 311 -3.79 19.69 8.22
CA LEU A 311 -3.47 21.00 8.78
C LEU A 311 -1.99 21.39 8.59
N ALA A 312 -1.14 20.48 8.12
CA ALA A 312 0.31 20.63 8.15
C ALA A 312 0.85 21.79 7.31
N GLY A 313 0.09 22.27 6.32
CA GLY A 313 0.47 23.39 5.47
C GLY A 313 0.00 24.76 5.94
N ARG A 314 -0.65 24.88 7.10
CA ARG A 314 -1.12 26.19 7.64
C ARG A 314 0.05 27.02 8.19
N PRO A 315 -0.08 28.35 8.28
CA PRO A 315 0.96 29.19 8.88
C PRO A 315 1.30 28.75 10.31
N ALA A 316 2.59 28.73 10.65
CA ALA A 316 3.11 28.40 11.98
C ALA A 316 2.63 27.05 12.56
N THR A 317 2.41 26.03 11.73
CA THR A 317 2.12 24.68 12.24
C THR A 317 3.37 23.82 12.32
N VAL A 318 3.45 22.98 13.37
CA VAL A 318 4.44 21.90 13.46
C VAL A 318 3.71 20.57 13.41
N THR A 319 4.11 19.70 12.49
CA THR A 319 3.53 18.36 12.32
C THR A 319 4.65 17.34 12.41
N LEU A 320 4.45 16.28 13.20
CA LEU A 320 5.37 15.16 13.29
C LEU A 320 4.78 13.94 12.58
N LEU A 321 5.60 13.26 11.78
CA LEU A 321 5.25 12.01 11.11
C LEU A 321 6.33 10.96 11.33
N THR A 322 5.90 9.71 11.44
CA THR A 322 6.80 8.54 11.43
C THR A 322 6.76 7.92 10.04
N GLN A 323 7.92 7.59 9.45
CA GLN A 323 7.93 6.80 8.22
C GLN A 323 7.24 5.44 8.44
N PRO A 324 6.53 4.89 7.43
CA PRO A 324 6.34 5.43 6.09
C PRO A 324 5.08 6.32 5.93
N ALA A 325 4.49 6.87 7.00
CA ALA A 325 3.13 7.46 7.05
C ALA A 325 2.90 8.74 6.21
N VAL A 326 3.76 9.05 5.23
CA VAL A 326 3.59 10.16 4.31
C VAL A 326 2.90 9.66 3.04
N GLU A 327 1.58 9.46 3.08
CA GLU A 327 0.76 9.35 1.87
C GLU A 327 0.15 10.72 1.56
N GLY A 328 0.36 11.22 0.35
CA GLY A 328 -0.22 12.49 -0.12
C GLY A 328 0.70 13.72 -0.06
N GLU A 329 0.27 14.80 -0.72
CA GLU A 329 0.96 16.09 -0.71
C GLU A 329 0.43 16.99 0.41
N VAL A 330 1.28 17.87 0.94
CA VAL A 330 0.87 18.89 1.90
C VAL A 330 0.39 20.13 1.16
N ALA A 331 -0.91 20.39 1.20
CA ALA A 331 -1.49 21.61 0.63
C ALA A 331 -1.07 22.84 1.45
N LEU A 332 -0.41 23.82 0.82
CA LEU A 332 -0.09 25.10 1.45
C LEU A 332 -1.41 25.83 1.81
N GLY A 333 -1.55 26.27 3.06
CA GLY A 333 -2.82 26.77 3.62
C GLY A 333 -3.69 25.68 4.28
N GLY A 334 -3.31 24.40 4.19
CA GLY A 334 -4.09 23.24 4.66
C GLY A 334 -4.95 22.60 3.56
N ASP A 335 -5.47 21.40 3.81
CA ASP A 335 -6.40 20.71 2.91
C ASP A 335 -7.78 21.38 2.99
N LEU A 336 -8.12 22.16 1.96
CA LEU A 336 -9.38 22.91 1.90
C LEU A 336 -10.62 22.00 1.91
N GLU A 337 -10.54 20.82 1.29
CA GLU A 337 -11.70 19.92 1.23
C GLU A 337 -11.95 19.30 2.61
N TRP A 338 -10.88 18.87 3.28
CA TRP A 338 -10.98 18.38 4.66
C TRP A 338 -11.48 19.47 5.62
N LEU A 339 -10.94 20.70 5.51
CA LEU A 339 -11.40 21.83 6.31
C LEU A 339 -12.89 22.13 6.10
N ALA A 340 -13.39 22.01 4.87
CA ALA A 340 -14.81 22.19 4.56
C ALA A 340 -15.67 21.08 5.19
N HIS A 341 -15.25 19.82 5.12
CA HIS A 341 -15.94 18.72 5.79
C HIS A 341 -16.01 18.92 7.31
N GLU A 342 -14.90 19.26 7.95
CA GLU A 342 -14.87 19.51 9.39
C GLU A 342 -15.73 20.71 9.79
N HIS A 343 -15.77 21.76 8.97
CA HIS A 343 -16.67 22.89 9.19
C HIS A 343 -18.16 22.49 9.13
N VAL A 344 -18.53 21.63 8.19
CA VAL A 344 -19.90 21.08 8.10
C VAL A 344 -20.22 20.18 9.30
N ARG A 345 -19.28 19.32 9.72
CA ARG A 345 -19.43 18.48 10.93
C ARG A 345 -19.62 19.32 12.19
N ALA A 346 -18.81 20.37 12.34
CA ALA A 346 -18.92 21.30 13.45
C ALA A 346 -20.26 22.05 13.47
N SER A 347 -20.93 22.16 12.31
CA SER A 347 -22.28 22.71 12.18
C SER A 347 -23.38 21.71 12.57
N GLY A 348 -23.03 20.48 12.96
CA GLY A 348 -23.94 19.45 13.45
C GLY A 348 -24.50 18.50 12.39
N LEU A 349 -24.05 18.61 11.13
CA LEU A 349 -24.40 17.66 10.07
C LEU A 349 -23.46 16.45 10.12
N ASP A 350 -24.04 15.25 10.03
CA ASP A 350 -23.29 13.98 10.04
C ASP A 350 -23.51 13.24 8.72
N PRO A 351 -22.44 12.85 8.00
CA PRO A 351 -22.54 12.19 6.71
C PRO A 351 -23.21 10.81 6.78
N ALA A 352 -23.25 10.16 7.95
CA ALA A 352 -23.87 8.84 8.12
C ALA A 352 -25.41 8.89 8.10
N VAL A 353 -25.99 10.04 8.44
CA VAL A 353 -27.45 10.22 8.57
C VAL A 353 -28.02 11.28 7.63
N THR A 354 -27.15 12.08 7.00
CA THR A 354 -27.54 13.11 6.02
C THR A 354 -27.57 12.50 4.61
N SER A 355 -28.58 12.81 3.82
CA SER A 355 -28.60 12.43 2.40
C SER A 355 -27.39 12.99 1.67
N GLY A 356 -26.77 12.19 0.78
CA GLY A 356 -25.55 12.57 0.06
C GLY A 356 -25.62 13.93 -0.63
N ASP A 357 -26.73 14.24 -1.32
CA ASP A 357 -26.89 15.52 -2.02
C ASP A 357 -26.82 16.74 -1.08
N VAL A 358 -27.44 16.63 0.11
CA VAL A 358 -27.46 17.71 1.11
C VAL A 358 -26.09 17.86 1.76
N TRP A 359 -25.40 16.75 2.02
CA TRP A 359 -24.03 16.76 2.52
C TRP A 359 -23.09 17.45 1.53
N ASP A 360 -23.15 17.05 0.26
CA ASP A 360 -22.29 17.59 -0.80
C ASP A 360 -22.52 19.09 -1.03
N GLU A 361 -23.78 19.54 -0.98
CA GLU A 361 -24.12 20.96 -1.09
C GLU A 361 -23.60 21.77 0.12
N ALA A 362 -23.73 21.23 1.34
CA ALA A 362 -23.20 21.86 2.54
C ALA A 362 -21.68 21.99 2.50
N VAL A 363 -20.97 20.93 2.08
CA VAL A 363 -19.50 20.95 1.91
C VAL A 363 -19.09 21.96 0.83
N ALA A 364 -19.82 22.02 -0.28
CA ALA A 364 -19.58 23.01 -1.33
C ALA A 364 -19.82 24.46 -0.87
N ALA A 365 -20.78 24.68 0.04
CA ALA A 365 -21.02 25.99 0.66
C ALA A 365 -19.87 26.36 1.62
N ALA A 366 -19.50 25.46 2.54
CA ALA A 366 -18.40 25.66 3.47
C ALA A 366 -17.07 25.94 2.76
N ARG A 367 -16.78 25.22 1.67
CA ARG A 367 -15.60 25.47 0.84
C ARG A 367 -15.57 26.89 0.28
N ARG A 368 -16.70 27.41 -0.22
CA ARG A 368 -16.80 28.79 -0.74
C ARG A 368 -16.58 29.82 0.36
N GLU A 369 -17.09 29.55 1.55
CA GLU A 369 -16.91 30.41 2.73
C GLU A 369 -15.46 30.46 3.20
N LEU A 370 -14.79 29.32 3.29
CA LEU A 370 -13.41 29.21 3.78
C LEU A 370 -12.34 29.69 2.79
N LEU A 371 -12.67 29.69 1.49
CA LEU A 371 -11.72 29.98 0.41
C LEU A 371 -10.94 31.30 0.58
N PRO A 372 -11.53 32.45 0.98
CA PRO A 372 -10.78 33.69 1.15
C PRO A 372 -9.73 33.61 2.26
N THR A 373 -10.09 33.06 3.43
CA THR A 373 -9.17 32.88 4.56
C THR A 373 -8.07 31.88 4.21
N TRP A 374 -8.44 30.76 3.60
CA TRP A 374 -7.50 29.75 3.13
C TRP A 374 -6.50 30.32 2.12
N THR A 375 -6.97 31.16 1.18
CA THR A 375 -6.12 31.82 0.19
C THR A 375 -5.12 32.75 0.87
N ALA A 376 -5.56 33.54 1.86
CA ALA A 376 -4.67 34.43 2.60
C ALA A 376 -3.64 33.68 3.46
N ASP A 377 -4.00 32.52 4.01
CA ASP A 377 -3.07 31.64 4.74
C ASP A 377 -2.05 31.01 3.77
N ARG A 378 -2.51 30.48 2.64
CA ARG A 378 -1.66 29.92 1.57
C ARG A 378 -0.64 30.95 1.08
N ASP A 379 -1.08 32.17 0.78
CA ASP A 379 -0.21 33.20 0.22
C ASP A 379 0.85 33.64 1.24
N ARG A 380 0.48 33.75 2.53
CA ARG A 380 1.44 33.98 3.63
C ARG A 380 2.51 32.88 3.72
N VAL A 381 2.11 31.61 3.58
CA VAL A 381 3.07 30.49 3.58
C VAL A 381 3.98 30.56 2.37
N ILE A 382 3.46 30.89 1.19
CA ILE A 382 4.26 31.06 -0.03
C ILE A 382 5.28 32.18 0.14
N GLU A 383 4.87 33.34 0.65
CA GLU A 383 5.75 34.50 0.91
C GLU A 383 6.84 34.18 1.94
N ALA A 384 6.51 33.38 2.96
CA ALA A 384 7.46 32.93 3.98
C ALA A 384 8.46 31.88 3.45
N GLY A 385 8.32 31.40 2.21
CA GLY A 385 9.23 30.44 1.58
C GLY A 385 8.69 29.01 1.48
N GLY A 386 7.39 28.80 1.71
CA GLY A 386 6.74 27.49 1.61
C GLY A 386 7.00 26.57 2.81
N LEU A 387 6.62 25.31 2.64
CA LEU A 387 6.75 24.25 3.65
C LEU A 387 8.22 23.93 3.92
N VAL A 388 8.56 23.71 5.19
CA VAL A 388 9.86 23.17 5.59
C VAL A 388 9.70 21.71 5.95
N VAL A 389 10.45 20.82 5.29
CA VAL A 389 10.48 19.39 5.64
C VAL A 389 11.82 19.03 6.24
N LEU A 390 11.80 18.58 7.49
CA LEU A 390 12.99 18.22 8.26
C LEU A 390 13.01 16.71 8.48
N GLY A 391 14.07 16.05 8.02
CA GLY A 391 14.32 14.65 8.39
C GLY A 391 15.08 14.62 9.71
N ALA A 392 14.51 13.97 10.72
CA ALA A 392 15.15 13.85 12.03
C ALA A 392 16.26 12.80 12.05
N GLU A 393 16.29 11.89 11.08
CA GLU A 393 17.23 10.76 10.98
C GLU A 393 17.56 10.43 9.53
N TYR A 394 18.61 9.64 9.30
CA TYR A 394 18.89 9.12 7.97
C TYR A 394 17.93 7.95 7.65
N PRO A 395 17.09 8.04 6.60
CA PRO A 395 16.03 7.07 6.33
C PRO A 395 16.52 5.74 5.71
N GLY A 396 17.82 5.43 5.83
CA GLY A 396 18.41 4.17 5.34
C GLY A 396 18.75 4.12 3.85
N THR A 397 17.94 4.75 2.98
CA THR A 397 18.17 4.77 1.52
C THR A 397 18.01 6.17 0.91
N ARG A 398 18.74 6.46 -0.18
CA ARG A 398 18.54 7.71 -0.94
C ARG A 398 17.13 7.85 -1.51
N ARG A 399 16.43 6.75 -1.77
CA ARG A 399 15.03 6.79 -2.22
C ARG A 399 14.13 7.38 -1.15
N LEU A 400 14.18 6.86 0.07
CA LEU A 400 13.38 7.37 1.18
C LEU A 400 13.76 8.81 1.53
N GLU A 401 15.03 9.17 1.36
CA GLU A 401 15.47 10.57 1.40
C GLU A 401 14.81 11.43 0.31
N ALA A 402 14.85 10.99 -0.96
CA ALA A 402 14.23 11.72 -2.07
C ALA A 402 12.71 11.88 -1.88
N ARG A 403 12.04 10.83 -1.37
CA ARG A 403 10.62 10.86 -1.02
C ARG A 403 10.33 11.85 0.10
N LEU A 404 11.11 11.84 1.17
CA LEU A 404 11.01 12.83 2.26
C LEU A 404 11.14 14.25 1.71
N ARG A 405 12.11 14.49 0.84
CA ARG A 405 12.30 15.80 0.20
C ARG A 405 11.15 16.15 -0.74
N ALA A 406 10.56 15.17 -1.43
CA ALA A 406 9.41 15.36 -2.31
C ALA A 406 8.16 15.85 -1.56
N THR A 407 8.02 15.54 -0.27
CA THR A 407 6.91 16.03 0.57
C THR A 407 6.85 17.55 0.69
N ALA A 408 7.97 18.26 0.51
CA ALA A 408 7.99 19.72 0.46
C ALA A 408 7.31 20.29 -0.79
N GLY A 409 6.95 19.43 -1.75
CA GLY A 409 6.33 19.81 -3.01
C GLY A 409 7.26 20.65 -3.88
N ALA A 410 6.66 21.41 -4.80
CA ALA A 410 7.40 22.27 -5.73
C ALA A 410 8.01 23.52 -5.07
N ARG A 411 7.54 23.91 -3.89
CA ARG A 411 7.92 25.14 -3.18
C ARG A 411 8.10 24.84 -1.69
N GLY A 412 9.34 24.88 -1.23
CA GLY A 412 9.67 24.62 0.17
C GLY A 412 11.17 24.39 0.34
N ASP A 413 11.56 24.17 1.58
CA ASP A 413 12.94 23.84 1.95
C ASP A 413 12.99 22.43 2.53
N THR A 414 14.07 21.71 2.27
CA THR A 414 14.31 20.39 2.87
C THR A 414 15.66 20.34 3.53
N GLN A 415 15.75 19.70 4.70
CA GLN A 415 17.03 19.51 5.40
C GLN A 415 16.99 18.23 6.24
N LEU A 416 18.10 17.49 6.26
CA LEU A 416 18.25 16.31 7.10
C LEU A 416 19.17 16.59 8.28
N PHE A 417 18.81 16.05 9.43
CA PHE A 417 19.59 16.05 10.65
C PHE A 417 20.00 14.60 10.93
N VAL A 418 21.29 14.34 11.03
CA VAL A 418 21.82 12.98 11.16
C VAL A 418 22.88 12.95 12.25
N ALA A 419 22.81 12.00 13.18
CA ALA A 419 23.85 11.81 14.17
C ALA A 419 24.73 10.58 13.88
N LEU A 420 26.00 10.67 14.24
CA LEU A 420 26.98 9.58 14.07
C LEU A 420 26.84 8.47 15.13
N ASP A 421 26.06 8.70 16.19
CA ASP A 421 25.81 7.72 17.24
C ASP A 421 24.53 6.87 17.04
N GLU A 422 23.77 7.15 15.99
CA GLU A 422 22.54 6.45 15.61
C GLU A 422 22.76 5.08 14.94
N GLY A 423 21.71 4.25 14.93
CA GLY A 423 21.73 2.86 14.46
C GLY A 423 21.99 2.67 12.96
N TRP A 424 21.84 3.71 12.14
CA TRP A 424 22.12 3.64 10.70
C TRP A 424 23.62 3.40 10.41
N LEU A 425 24.51 3.79 11.33
CA LEU A 425 25.96 3.67 11.20
C LEU A 425 26.50 2.47 12.01
N ARG A 426 26.98 1.41 11.33
CA ARG A 426 27.50 0.20 12.00
C ARG A 426 28.81 0.47 12.77
N HIS A 427 29.03 -0.30 13.83
CA HIS A 427 30.16 -0.24 14.77
C HIS A 427 31.56 0.04 14.16
N PRO A 428 32.01 -0.58 13.05
CA PRO A 428 33.39 -0.35 12.56
C PRO A 428 33.61 1.08 12.03
N TYR A 429 32.59 1.70 11.44
CA TYR A 429 32.66 3.07 10.93
C TYR A 429 32.34 4.08 12.03
N ALA A 430 31.37 3.76 12.88
CA ALA A 430 30.99 4.57 14.01
C ALA A 430 32.17 4.75 14.98
N GLU A 431 32.96 3.72 15.25
CA GLU A 431 34.03 3.77 16.26
C GLU A 431 35.20 4.70 15.86
N TRP A 432 35.63 4.68 14.59
CA TRP A 432 36.64 5.61 14.09
C TRP A 432 36.09 7.04 13.91
N LEU A 433 34.87 7.19 13.40
CA LEU A 433 34.24 8.52 13.24
C LEU A 433 33.95 9.17 14.60
N ARG A 434 33.46 8.41 15.58
CA ARG A 434 33.27 8.87 16.97
C ARG A 434 34.61 9.22 17.62
N ARG A 435 35.71 8.50 17.33
CA ARG A 435 37.05 8.86 17.83
C ARG A 435 37.58 10.19 17.30
N LEU A 436 37.22 10.57 16.06
CA LEU A 436 37.56 11.88 15.50
C LEU A 436 36.74 13.02 16.13
N VAL A 437 35.53 12.71 16.63
CA VAL A 437 34.58 13.67 17.19
C VAL A 437 34.52 13.44 18.71
N LEU A 438 35.50 13.97 19.45
CA LEU A 438 35.46 13.99 20.91
C LEU A 438 34.15 14.67 21.38
N GLY A 439 33.39 13.99 22.24
CA GLY A 439 31.98 14.26 22.58
C GLY A 439 31.66 15.56 23.35
N ARG A 440 32.01 16.72 22.78
CA ARG A 440 31.64 18.06 23.30
C ARG A 440 31.20 19.06 22.23
N ILE A 441 31.17 18.66 20.96
CA ILE A 441 30.75 19.54 19.87
C ILE A 441 29.22 19.43 19.73
N THR A 442 28.53 20.52 20.06
CA THR A 442 27.07 20.65 19.88
C THR A 442 26.69 21.20 18.51
N GLU A 443 27.64 21.81 17.80
CA GLU A 443 27.46 22.37 16.47
C GLU A 443 27.52 21.30 15.36
N PRO A 444 26.91 21.55 14.18
CA PRO A 444 27.03 20.68 13.03
C PRO A 444 28.48 20.49 12.59
N LEU A 445 28.87 19.23 12.41
CA LEU A 445 30.18 18.83 11.94
C LEU A 445 30.32 19.11 10.44
N GLN A 446 31.45 19.68 10.05
CA GLN A 446 31.78 19.96 8.65
C GLN A 446 33.17 19.46 8.30
N GLY A 447 33.35 18.98 7.06
CA GLY A 447 34.65 18.63 6.52
C GLY A 447 34.59 17.65 5.34
N PRO A 448 35.49 17.77 4.35
CA PRO A 448 35.45 16.94 3.14
C PRO A 448 35.72 15.45 3.41
N LEU A 449 36.51 15.12 4.44
CA LEU A 449 36.76 13.74 4.84
C LEU A 449 35.52 13.11 5.50
N LEU A 450 34.84 13.86 6.36
CA LEU A 450 33.60 13.42 7.01
C LEU A 450 32.49 13.19 5.98
N ALA A 451 32.30 14.15 5.06
CA ALA A 451 31.31 14.03 3.99
C ALA A 451 31.52 12.76 3.14
N ARG A 452 32.77 12.46 2.75
CA ARG A 452 33.11 11.23 2.01
C ARG A 452 32.84 9.96 2.83
N ALA A 453 33.14 9.98 4.13
CA ALA A 453 32.92 8.85 5.01
C ALA A 453 31.42 8.54 5.20
N VAL A 454 30.61 9.58 5.45
CA VAL A 454 29.16 9.48 5.56
C VAL A 454 28.55 8.98 4.25
N GLU A 455 28.96 9.53 3.12
CA GLU A 455 28.47 9.11 1.80
C GLU A 455 28.80 7.63 1.51
N ARG A 456 29.98 7.14 1.93
CA ARG A 456 30.32 5.72 1.86
C ARG A 456 29.46 4.86 2.78
N ALA A 457 29.17 5.34 3.99
CA ALA A 457 28.29 4.64 4.93
C ALA A 457 26.85 4.55 4.42
N LYS A 458 26.30 5.65 3.86
CA LYS A 458 24.97 5.65 3.20
C LYS A 458 24.88 4.58 2.11
N ARG A 459 25.88 4.51 1.21
CA ARG A 459 25.95 3.48 0.14
C ARG A 459 25.97 2.06 0.68
N GLN A 460 26.68 1.80 1.78
CA GLN A 460 26.72 0.47 2.38
C GLN A 460 25.38 0.10 3.04
N CYS A 461 24.71 1.08 3.66
CA CYS A 461 23.37 0.88 4.19
C CYS A 461 22.39 0.45 3.08
N GLU A 462 22.42 1.14 1.93
CA GLU A 462 21.60 0.81 0.76
C GLU A 462 21.85 -0.61 0.24
N VAL A 463 23.13 -0.98 0.03
CA VAL A 463 23.50 -2.32 -0.45
C VAL A 463 23.00 -3.41 0.50
N ARG A 464 23.10 -3.17 1.81
CA ARG A 464 22.62 -4.09 2.83
C ARG A 464 21.09 -4.23 2.80
N ILE A 465 20.35 -3.12 2.76
CA ILE A 465 18.88 -3.12 2.71
C ILE A 465 18.39 -3.84 1.46
N ARG A 466 18.97 -3.50 0.29
CA ARG A 466 18.66 -4.18 -0.98
C ARG A 466 18.96 -5.67 -0.92
N GLY A 467 20.11 -6.04 -0.36
CA GLY A 467 20.50 -7.44 -0.18
C GLY A 467 19.54 -8.21 0.74
N TYR A 468 19.09 -7.58 1.83
CA TYR A 468 18.11 -8.15 2.75
C TYR A 468 16.75 -8.36 2.05
N ARG A 469 16.22 -7.35 1.35
CA ARG A 469 14.97 -7.46 0.59
C ARG A 469 15.02 -8.54 -0.50
N GLY A 470 16.14 -8.64 -1.22
CA GLY A 470 16.36 -9.70 -2.21
C GLY A 470 16.32 -11.10 -1.59
N ARG A 471 16.97 -11.31 -0.43
CA ARG A 471 16.91 -12.59 0.30
C ARG A 471 15.48 -12.90 0.78
N MET A 472 14.84 -11.91 1.41
CA MET A 472 13.45 -12.03 1.86
C MET A 472 12.51 -12.43 0.71
N ALA A 473 12.62 -11.78 -0.44
CA ALA A 473 11.81 -12.11 -1.62
C ALA A 473 12.06 -13.54 -2.14
N ALA A 474 13.31 -14.02 -2.10
CA ALA A 474 13.65 -15.38 -2.49
C ALA A 474 13.01 -16.42 -1.57
N TYR A 475 13.09 -16.23 -0.25
CA TYR A 475 12.45 -17.13 0.73
C TYR A 475 10.93 -17.07 0.66
N ASP A 476 10.37 -15.87 0.53
CA ASP A 476 8.94 -15.65 0.42
C ASP A 476 8.33 -16.27 -0.85
N THR A 477 9.11 -16.36 -1.94
CA THR A 477 8.70 -17.09 -3.15
C THR A 477 8.54 -18.59 -2.88
N ILE A 478 9.43 -19.18 -2.07
CA ILE A 478 9.34 -20.59 -1.67
C ILE A 478 8.12 -20.81 -0.76
N VAL A 479 7.93 -19.95 0.25
CA VAL A 479 6.77 -20.02 1.16
C VAL A 479 5.45 -19.84 0.37
N SER A 480 5.43 -18.94 -0.60
CA SER A 480 4.26 -18.72 -1.47
C SER A 480 3.92 -19.94 -2.32
N ALA A 481 4.93 -20.63 -2.88
CA ALA A 481 4.71 -21.86 -3.66
C ALA A 481 4.11 -22.99 -2.80
N ILE A 482 4.59 -23.13 -1.56
CA ILE A 482 4.03 -24.07 -0.58
C ILE A 482 2.59 -23.67 -0.22
N ARG A 483 2.33 -22.39 0.03
CA ARG A 483 0.99 -21.88 0.33
C ARG A 483 -0.01 -22.13 -0.81
N GLU A 484 0.38 -21.92 -2.07
CA GLU A 484 -0.47 -22.21 -3.23
C GLU A 484 -0.85 -23.70 -3.30
N ARG A 485 0.11 -24.59 -3.04
CA ARG A 485 -0.14 -26.05 -2.95
C ARG A 485 -1.10 -26.38 -1.80
N MET A 486 -0.88 -25.81 -0.62
CA MET A 486 -1.76 -25.95 0.54
C MET A 486 -3.19 -25.52 0.19
N HIS A 487 -3.37 -24.32 -0.38
CA HIS A 487 -4.69 -23.84 -0.77
C HIS A 487 -5.34 -24.69 -1.87
N ALA A 488 -4.57 -25.23 -2.82
CA ALA A 488 -5.11 -26.14 -3.84
C ALA A 488 -5.64 -27.44 -3.22
N GLU A 489 -4.89 -28.05 -2.29
CA GLU A 489 -5.33 -29.24 -1.55
C GLU A 489 -6.58 -28.93 -0.71
N ARG A 490 -6.62 -27.76 -0.05
CA ARG A 490 -7.81 -27.28 0.67
C ARG A 490 -9.04 -27.24 -0.20
N ARG A 491 -8.94 -26.52 -1.33
CA ARG A 491 -10.07 -26.33 -2.25
C ARG A 491 -10.57 -27.66 -2.78
N ALA A 492 -9.67 -28.59 -3.10
CA ALA A 492 -10.04 -29.92 -3.53
C ALA A 492 -10.86 -30.69 -2.48
N MET A 493 -10.56 -30.54 -1.18
CA MET A 493 -11.25 -31.26 -0.11
C MET A 493 -12.51 -30.53 0.41
N VAL A 494 -12.53 -29.20 0.39
CA VAL A 494 -13.60 -28.39 0.98
C VAL A 494 -14.63 -27.96 -0.06
N GLU A 495 -14.20 -27.61 -1.28
CA GLU A 495 -15.06 -26.97 -2.29
C GLU A 495 -15.52 -27.93 -3.38
N ALA A 496 -14.84 -29.05 -3.59
CA ALA A 496 -15.21 -30.01 -4.63
C ALA A 496 -16.64 -30.55 -4.43
N ALA A 497 -17.32 -30.80 -5.55
CA ALA A 497 -18.65 -31.43 -5.55
C ALA A 497 -18.61 -32.81 -4.86
N GLU A 498 -17.55 -33.58 -5.09
CA GLU A 498 -17.29 -34.90 -4.49
C GLU A 498 -15.99 -34.88 -3.67
N PRO A 499 -16.04 -34.37 -2.42
CA PRO A 499 -14.84 -34.16 -1.61
C PRO A 499 -14.20 -35.45 -1.10
N LEU A 500 -14.94 -36.57 -1.07
CA LEU A 500 -14.44 -37.86 -0.61
C LEU A 500 -13.24 -38.35 -1.42
N GLY A 501 -13.28 -38.19 -2.76
CA GLY A 501 -12.16 -38.58 -3.61
C GLY A 501 -10.89 -37.80 -3.29
N ALA A 502 -11.02 -36.50 -3.06
CA ALA A 502 -9.89 -35.63 -2.69
C ALA A 502 -9.32 -35.98 -1.31
N VAL A 503 -10.19 -36.24 -0.32
CA VAL A 503 -9.75 -36.65 1.03
C VAL A 503 -9.03 -38.00 0.99
N LEU A 504 -9.54 -38.98 0.24
CA LEU A 504 -8.88 -40.28 0.07
C LEU A 504 -7.53 -40.15 -0.65
N ALA A 505 -7.46 -39.33 -1.70
CA ALA A 505 -6.20 -39.06 -2.38
C ALA A 505 -5.18 -38.37 -1.44
N PHE A 506 -5.65 -37.46 -0.58
CA PHE A 506 -4.81 -36.78 0.40
C PHE A 506 -4.27 -37.74 1.47
N THR A 507 -5.10 -38.66 1.96
CA THR A 507 -4.72 -39.64 3.00
C THR A 507 -4.03 -40.91 2.47
N GLY A 508 -3.84 -41.05 1.15
CA GLY A 508 -3.22 -42.22 0.54
C GLY A 508 -4.16 -43.43 0.37
N GLY A 509 -5.47 -43.24 0.51
CA GLY A 509 -6.49 -44.22 0.17
C GLY A 509 -6.61 -45.41 1.14
N GLU A 510 -5.81 -45.45 2.20
CA GLU A 510 -5.71 -46.65 3.04
C GLU A 510 -6.98 -46.94 3.86
N HIS A 511 -7.86 -45.95 4.10
CA HIS A 511 -9.00 -46.13 5.01
C HIS A 511 -10.25 -45.36 4.55
N VAL A 512 -11.18 -46.09 3.91
CA VAL A 512 -12.56 -45.63 3.70
C VAL A 512 -13.30 -45.76 5.05
N PRO A 513 -13.94 -44.69 5.58
CA PRO A 513 -14.68 -44.80 6.83
C PRO A 513 -15.78 -45.87 6.70
N PRO A 514 -15.99 -46.73 7.72
CA PRO A 514 -17.09 -47.69 7.72
C PRO A 514 -18.42 -46.94 7.87
N GLY A 515 -19.06 -46.57 6.75
CA GLY A 515 -20.34 -45.87 6.70
C GLY A 515 -20.37 -44.69 5.71
N LYS A 516 -21.57 -44.14 5.47
CA LYS A 516 -21.73 -42.94 4.64
C LYS A 516 -21.53 -41.69 5.50
N VAL A 517 -20.35 -41.07 5.43
CA VAL A 517 -20.15 -39.71 5.97
C VAL A 517 -20.82 -38.72 5.03
N GLY A 518 -21.76 -37.91 5.52
CA GLY A 518 -22.40 -36.87 4.71
C GLY A 518 -21.38 -35.81 4.24
N THR A 519 -21.54 -35.32 3.01
CA THR A 519 -20.62 -34.36 2.36
C THR A 519 -20.32 -33.14 3.22
N ARG A 520 -21.33 -32.59 3.91
CA ARG A 520 -21.16 -31.43 4.80
C ARG A 520 -20.27 -31.72 6.02
N ALA A 521 -20.47 -32.88 6.65
CA ALA A 521 -19.65 -33.29 7.78
C ALA A 521 -18.20 -33.55 7.35
N LEU A 522 -18.01 -34.18 6.19
CA LEU A 522 -16.68 -34.41 5.63
C LEU A 522 -15.93 -33.09 5.36
N ARG A 523 -16.60 -32.09 4.77
CA ARG A 523 -16.03 -30.76 4.52
C ARG A 523 -15.61 -30.07 5.81
N LEU A 524 -16.46 -30.10 6.85
CA LEU A 524 -16.16 -29.48 8.15
C LEU A 524 -14.96 -30.15 8.83
N ILE A 525 -14.91 -31.48 8.86
CA ILE A 525 -13.78 -32.24 9.42
C ILE A 525 -12.50 -31.93 8.65
N ALA A 526 -12.57 -31.93 7.32
CA ALA A 526 -11.43 -31.62 6.48
C ALA A 526 -10.93 -30.19 6.75
N GLN A 527 -11.83 -29.22 6.73
CA GLN A 527 -11.51 -27.82 7.00
C GLN A 527 -10.86 -27.63 8.37
N GLU A 528 -11.46 -28.15 9.45
CA GLU A 528 -10.94 -28.01 10.82
C GLU A 528 -9.52 -28.59 10.93
N VAL A 529 -9.32 -29.83 10.47
CA VAL A 529 -8.02 -30.50 10.58
C VAL A 529 -6.96 -29.78 9.78
N ILE A 530 -7.25 -29.42 8.53
CA ILE A 530 -6.19 -28.91 7.68
C ILE A 530 -5.89 -27.43 8.00
N ASP A 531 -6.89 -26.62 8.35
CA ASP A 531 -6.66 -25.23 8.78
C ASP A 531 -5.78 -25.17 10.06
N GLU A 532 -5.95 -26.11 10.99
CA GLU A 532 -5.08 -26.26 12.17
C GLU A 532 -3.63 -26.61 11.79
N GLN A 533 -3.44 -27.63 10.95
CA GLN A 533 -2.10 -28.08 10.55
C GLN A 533 -1.37 -27.04 9.68
N TRP A 534 -2.10 -26.33 8.81
CA TRP A 534 -1.54 -25.24 8.01
C TRP A 534 -1.12 -24.06 8.85
N THR A 535 -1.93 -23.68 9.84
CA THR A 535 -1.60 -22.60 10.78
C THR A 535 -0.26 -22.87 11.46
N ALA A 536 -0.05 -24.10 11.95
CA ALA A 536 1.20 -24.51 12.59
C ALA A 536 2.41 -24.46 11.62
N CYS A 537 2.24 -24.99 10.40
CA CYS A 537 3.30 -25.00 9.40
C CYS A 537 3.67 -23.59 8.91
N LEU A 538 2.68 -22.71 8.73
CA LEU A 538 2.94 -21.34 8.32
C LEU A 538 3.70 -20.55 9.39
N ALA A 539 3.41 -20.79 10.67
CA ALA A 539 4.18 -20.21 11.77
C ALA A 539 5.64 -20.69 11.73
N GLU A 540 5.88 -21.99 11.55
CA GLU A 540 7.23 -22.56 11.41
C GLU A 540 7.99 -21.97 10.22
N LEU A 541 7.35 -21.92 9.04
CA LEU A 541 7.94 -21.35 7.83
C LEU A 541 8.27 -19.87 7.97
N THR A 542 7.42 -19.10 8.66
CA THR A 542 7.67 -17.67 8.88
C THR A 542 8.85 -17.47 9.82
N THR A 543 8.88 -18.15 10.96
CA THR A 543 10.01 -18.07 11.91
C THR A 543 11.31 -18.44 11.21
N MET A 544 11.32 -19.55 10.47
CA MET A 544 12.49 -19.98 9.71
C MET A 544 12.91 -18.93 8.67
N ARG A 545 11.96 -18.33 7.95
CA ARG A 545 12.24 -17.29 6.95
C ARG A 545 12.92 -16.07 7.58
N ASP A 546 12.41 -15.62 8.71
CA ASP A 546 12.88 -14.41 9.39
C ASP A 546 14.28 -14.64 9.97
N ASP A 547 14.53 -15.82 10.55
CA ASP A 547 15.86 -16.25 11.02
C ASP A 547 16.87 -16.26 9.85
N TYR A 548 16.51 -16.92 8.75
CA TYR A 548 17.35 -17.02 7.54
C TYR A 548 17.62 -15.68 6.85
N ALA A 549 16.75 -14.69 7.04
CA ALA A 549 16.95 -13.36 6.48
C ALA A 549 17.88 -12.49 7.32
N SER A 550 17.87 -12.71 8.64
CA SER A 550 18.63 -11.94 9.63
C SER A 550 20.14 -12.20 9.55
N GLU A 551 20.57 -13.42 9.24
CA GLU A 551 22.01 -13.73 9.14
C GLU A 551 22.58 -13.37 7.75
N GLU A 552 23.86 -12.98 7.72
CA GLU A 552 24.60 -12.71 6.48
C GLU A 552 25.00 -14.04 5.84
N HIS A 553 24.05 -14.64 5.13
CA HIS A 553 24.17 -15.98 4.61
C HIS A 553 24.99 -16.08 3.32
N THR A 554 25.60 -17.26 3.12
CA THR A 554 26.30 -17.64 1.89
C THR A 554 25.32 -17.90 0.73
N ARG A 555 25.85 -18.08 -0.48
CA ARG A 555 25.07 -18.40 -1.69
C ARG A 555 24.20 -19.67 -1.56
N GLU A 556 24.50 -20.56 -0.60
CA GLU A 556 23.82 -21.85 -0.41
C GLU A 556 22.58 -21.77 0.48
N ALA A 557 22.27 -20.61 1.08
CA ALA A 557 21.18 -20.50 2.04
C ALA A 557 19.78 -20.61 1.43
N VAL A 558 19.56 -20.11 0.22
CA VAL A 558 18.25 -20.23 -0.46
C VAL A 558 17.91 -21.69 -0.79
N PRO A 559 18.82 -22.49 -1.40
CA PRO A 559 18.61 -23.93 -1.55
C PRO A 559 18.38 -24.66 -0.23
N ALA A 560 19.17 -24.38 0.81
CA ALA A 560 19.03 -25.01 2.12
C ALA A 560 17.68 -24.68 2.78
N PHE A 561 17.24 -23.41 2.69
CA PHE A 561 15.91 -23.00 3.14
C PHE A 561 14.81 -23.75 2.39
N ARG A 562 14.93 -23.90 1.07
CA ARG A 562 13.95 -24.64 0.26
C ARG A 562 13.79 -26.08 0.74
N GLU A 563 14.90 -26.77 0.95
CA GLU A 563 14.88 -28.17 1.43
C GLU A 563 14.17 -28.29 2.78
N LYS A 564 14.50 -27.41 3.73
CA LYS A 564 13.82 -27.37 5.04
C LYS A 564 12.33 -27.02 4.93
N ALA A 565 11.98 -26.06 4.09
CA ALA A 565 10.59 -25.66 3.88
C ALA A 565 9.75 -26.80 3.28
N GLU A 566 10.27 -27.53 2.30
CA GLU A 566 9.61 -28.72 1.73
C GLU A 566 9.51 -29.87 2.73
N ALA A 567 10.51 -30.06 3.59
CA ALA A 567 10.45 -31.05 4.67
C ALA A 567 9.39 -30.69 5.73
N ALA A 568 9.28 -29.42 6.12
CA ALA A 568 8.24 -28.92 7.02
C ALA A 568 6.84 -29.11 6.42
N TYR A 569 6.65 -28.77 5.14
CA TYR A 569 5.40 -29.02 4.43
C TYR A 569 5.04 -30.51 4.35
N SER A 570 6.01 -31.37 4.04
CA SER A 570 5.80 -32.83 3.97
C SER A 570 5.39 -33.41 5.33
N THR A 571 6.06 -32.99 6.40
CA THR A 571 5.74 -33.36 7.78
C THR A 571 4.33 -32.90 8.18
N MET A 572 3.97 -31.66 7.84
CA MET A 572 2.62 -31.14 8.06
C MET A 572 1.57 -31.98 7.31
N ARG A 573 1.81 -32.31 6.03
CA ARG A 573 0.89 -33.11 5.21
C ARG A 573 0.66 -34.50 5.80
N GLU A 574 1.72 -35.15 6.28
CA GLU A 574 1.62 -36.45 6.97
C GLU A 574 0.79 -36.36 8.26
N ARG A 575 1.05 -35.35 9.09
CA ARG A 575 0.26 -35.12 10.32
C ARG A 575 -1.20 -34.84 10.00
N ALA A 576 -1.49 -34.02 8.99
CA ALA A 576 -2.85 -33.75 8.53
C ALA A 576 -3.55 -35.02 8.03
N ALA A 577 -2.87 -35.84 7.23
CA ALA A 577 -3.42 -37.11 6.75
C ALA A 577 -3.74 -38.09 7.89
N GLN A 578 -2.85 -38.19 8.89
CA GLN A 578 -3.06 -39.00 10.09
C GLN A 578 -4.24 -38.47 10.93
N ALA A 579 -4.30 -37.15 11.15
CA ALA A 579 -5.38 -36.50 11.91
C ALA A 579 -6.75 -36.68 11.23
N LEU A 580 -6.81 -36.51 9.90
CA LEU A 580 -8.01 -36.79 9.10
C LEU A 580 -8.44 -38.25 9.25
N THR A 581 -7.50 -39.18 9.08
CA THR A 581 -7.76 -40.62 9.23
C THR A 581 -8.28 -40.95 10.62
N HIS A 582 -7.68 -40.39 11.67
CA HIS A 582 -8.09 -40.59 13.04
C HIS A 582 -9.49 -40.02 13.31
N ARG A 583 -9.77 -38.78 12.89
CA ARG A 583 -11.11 -38.17 13.03
C ARG A 583 -12.17 -38.99 12.30
N LEU A 584 -11.90 -39.45 11.08
CA LEU A 584 -12.82 -40.29 10.30
C LEU A 584 -13.06 -41.69 10.91
N ARG A 585 -12.05 -42.27 11.58
CA ARG A 585 -12.20 -43.55 12.31
C ARG A 585 -12.94 -43.38 13.64
N GLY A 586 -12.59 -42.35 14.41
CA GLY A 586 -13.20 -42.03 15.69
C GLY A 586 -14.68 -41.68 15.59
N THR A 587 -15.17 -41.31 14.41
CA THR A 587 -16.60 -41.03 14.15
C THR A 587 -17.51 -42.25 14.06
N GLY A 588 -16.99 -43.49 14.18
CA GLY A 588 -17.79 -44.67 14.56
C GLY A 588 -19.17 -44.83 13.91
N GLY A 589 -19.32 -44.55 12.61
CA GLY A 589 -20.57 -44.81 11.86
C GLY A 589 -21.78 -43.90 12.16
N HIS A 590 -21.64 -42.81 12.93
CA HIS A 590 -22.80 -42.00 13.37
C HIS A 590 -22.75 -40.53 12.90
N TRP A 591 -22.79 -40.29 11.59
CA TRP A 591 -23.27 -39.00 11.04
C TRP A 591 -24.22 -39.28 9.87
N TYR A 592 -25.47 -39.62 10.20
CA TYR A 592 -26.58 -39.50 9.26
C TYR A 592 -27.07 -38.06 9.33
N LEU A 593 -26.83 -37.26 8.29
CA LEU A 593 -27.59 -36.03 8.08
C LEU A 593 -28.30 -36.19 6.74
N PRO A 594 -29.61 -36.52 6.75
CA PRO A 594 -30.41 -36.42 5.55
C PRO A 594 -30.46 -34.95 5.13
N SER A 595 -30.46 -34.73 3.82
CA SER A 595 -30.64 -33.42 3.19
C SER A 595 -31.86 -32.71 3.77
N GLY A 596 -31.65 -31.62 4.53
CA GLY A 596 -32.75 -30.71 4.90
C GLY A 596 -32.63 -29.99 6.24
N ASP A 597 -32.09 -30.61 7.29
CA ASP A 597 -32.21 -30.06 8.66
C ASP A 597 -30.89 -29.51 9.25
N PRO A 598 -30.96 -28.46 10.10
CA PRO A 598 -29.78 -27.85 10.71
C PRO A 598 -29.11 -28.76 11.76
N PRO A 599 -27.80 -28.58 12.03
CA PRO A 599 -27.02 -29.46 12.90
C PRO A 599 -27.44 -29.39 14.39
N PRO A 600 -27.15 -30.44 15.19
CA PRO A 600 -27.77 -30.65 16.52
C PRO A 600 -27.25 -29.75 17.66
N TRP A 601 -26.29 -28.85 17.41
CA TRP A 601 -25.66 -28.07 18.49
C TRP A 601 -26.51 -26.90 19.04
N LYS A 602 -27.79 -26.79 18.66
CA LYS A 602 -28.76 -25.91 19.34
C LYS A 602 -29.43 -26.53 20.57
N ALA A 603 -29.07 -27.76 20.96
CA ALA A 603 -29.69 -28.45 22.10
C ALA A 603 -28.91 -28.40 23.43
N TRP A 604 -27.80 -27.66 23.50
CA TRP A 604 -27.07 -27.42 24.76
C TRP A 604 -27.05 -25.91 25.02
N ARG A 605 -28.16 -25.42 25.58
CA ARG A 605 -28.23 -24.17 26.34
C ARG A 605 -28.28 -24.50 27.82
#